data_AF-A0A946URG3-F1
#
_entry.id   AF-A0A946URG3-F1
#
_cell.length_a   1.000
_cell.length_b   1.000
_cell.length_c   1.000
_cell.angle_alpha   90.00
_cell.angle_beta   90.00
_cell.angle_gamma   90.00
#
_symmetry.space_group_name_H-M   'P 1'
#
loop_
_entity.id
_entity.type
_entity.pdbx_description
1 polymer ?
#
loop_
_entity_poly.entity_id
_entity_poly.type
_entity_poly.pdbx_seq_one_letter_code
_entity_poly.pdbx_strand_id
1 'polypeptide(L)'
;STPFESDDTPWAVGWVSHLRDSNASWGLEIAGEGTMLDSTYDNDNAIKQAISFNLIGAINLSRAPHWRVDLGLLAGFRQTAKDCPDSYLGFQCYADEPPDADYSFNSGGVLFIGYKSLSIGFRATGESQMVTLGLNF
;
A
#
# COMPACT_ATOMS: atom_id res chain seq x y z
N SER A 1 5.01 -18.49 15.07
CA SER A 1 5.18 -17.12 14.58
C SER A 1 6.67 -16.85 14.45
N THR A 2 7.12 -16.53 13.24
CA THR A 2 8.45 -16.00 12.95
C THR A 2 8.59 -14.63 13.64
N PRO A 3 9.72 -14.30 14.26
CA PRO A 3 9.89 -13.12 15.11
C PRO A 3 9.99 -11.81 14.32
N PHE A 4 9.43 -11.72 13.10
CA PHE A 4 9.48 -10.56 12.20
C PHE A 4 8.14 -10.29 11.48
N GLU A 5 7.07 -10.96 11.91
CA GLU A 5 5.76 -10.96 11.25
C GLU A 5 4.72 -10.29 12.15
N SER A 6 3.90 -9.40 11.59
CA SER A 6 2.74 -8.82 12.25
C SER A 6 1.54 -9.71 11.94
N ASP A 7 0.71 -9.98 12.95
CA ASP A 7 -0.53 -10.76 12.79
C ASP A 7 -1.68 -9.92 12.18
N ASP A 8 -1.43 -8.64 11.83
CA ASP A 8 -2.44 -7.75 11.28
C ASP A 8 -2.80 -8.11 9.84
N THR A 9 -4.10 -8.23 9.56
CA THR A 9 -4.60 -8.51 8.21
C THR A 9 -4.26 -7.35 7.26
N PRO A 10 -3.62 -7.62 6.10
CA PRO A 10 -3.34 -6.58 5.11
C PRO A 10 -4.61 -5.90 4.62
N TRP A 11 -4.51 -4.59 4.34
CA TRP A 11 -5.61 -3.80 3.77
C TRP A 11 -5.09 -2.81 2.75
N ALA A 12 -5.94 -2.39 1.81
CA ALA A 12 -5.61 -1.35 0.84
C ALA A 12 -6.84 -0.50 0.51
N VAL A 13 -6.62 0.80 0.36
CA VAL A 13 -7.62 1.76 -0.12
C VAL A 13 -6.97 2.62 -1.19
N GLY A 14 -7.67 2.84 -2.30
CA GLY A 14 -7.12 3.58 -3.41
C GLY A 14 -8.16 4.13 -4.36
N TRP A 15 -7.65 4.83 -5.36
CA TRP A 15 -8.39 5.44 -6.44
C TRP A 15 -7.73 5.09 -7.77
N VAL A 16 -8.52 4.73 -8.78
CA VAL A 16 -8.05 4.52 -10.14
C VAL A 16 -8.87 5.41 -11.08
N SER A 17 -8.18 6.22 -11.88
CA SER A 17 -8.76 7.05 -12.93
C SER A 17 -8.45 6.47 -14.30
N HIS A 18 -9.45 6.38 -15.15
CA HIS A 18 -9.30 5.99 -16.54
C HIS A 18 -9.06 7.24 -17.40
N LEU A 19 -8.03 7.21 -18.25
CA LEU A 19 -7.73 8.33 -19.14
C LEU A 19 -8.70 8.34 -20.31
N ARG A 20 -9.36 9.48 -20.54
CA ARG A 20 -10.27 9.68 -21.67
C ARG A 20 -9.53 9.45 -22.98
N ASP A 21 -10.18 8.77 -23.92
CA ASP A 21 -9.67 8.45 -25.26
C ASP A 21 -8.42 7.56 -25.31
N SER A 22 -8.13 6.82 -24.23
CA SER A 22 -7.05 5.83 -24.20
C SER A 22 -7.44 4.56 -23.45
N ASN A 23 -6.67 3.50 -23.67
CA ASN A 23 -6.79 2.27 -22.89
C ASN A 23 -5.99 2.34 -21.57
N ALA A 24 -5.45 3.49 -21.18
CA ALA A 24 -4.62 3.62 -20.00
C ALA A 24 -5.42 4.09 -18.78
N SER A 25 -4.97 3.65 -17.61
CA SER A 25 -5.47 4.08 -16.30
C SER A 25 -4.30 4.36 -15.37
N TRP A 26 -4.49 5.28 -14.45
CA TRP A 26 -3.53 5.57 -13.39
C TRP A 26 -4.25 5.62 -12.05
N GLY A 27 -3.55 5.35 -10.96
CA GLY A 27 -4.15 5.34 -9.64
C GLY A 27 -3.17 5.59 -8.51
N LEU A 28 -3.74 5.77 -7.33
CA LEU A 28 -3.05 5.94 -6.07
C LEU A 28 -3.63 4.95 -5.07
N GLU A 29 -2.78 4.41 -4.21
CA GLU A 29 -3.17 3.47 -3.18
C GLU A 29 -2.36 3.69 -1.91
N ILE A 30 -3.04 3.57 -0.77
CA ILE A 30 -2.44 3.44 0.55
C ILE A 30 -2.78 2.05 1.06
N ALA A 31 -1.79 1.30 1.54
CA ALA A 31 -1.99 -0.04 2.06
C ALA A 31 -1.27 -0.27 3.38
N GLY A 32 -1.88 -1.04 4.27
CA GLY A 32 -1.20 -1.69 5.38
C GLY A 32 -0.69 -3.04 4.93
N GLU A 33 0.62 -3.20 4.77
CA GLU A 33 1.23 -4.44 4.30
C GLU A 33 2.68 -4.58 4.77
N GLY A 34 3.12 -5.83 4.98
CA GLY A 34 4.44 -6.11 5.53
C GLY A 34 4.60 -5.60 6.96
N THR A 35 5.84 -5.57 7.44
CA THR A 35 6.17 -5.18 8.81
C THR A 35 7.16 -4.02 8.87
N MET A 36 6.97 -3.17 9.87
CA MET A 36 7.95 -2.16 10.28
C MET A 36 8.42 -2.43 11.70
N LEU A 37 9.65 -2.03 11.98
CA LEU A 37 10.17 -1.92 13.35
C LEU A 37 9.76 -0.56 13.91
N ASP A 38 9.13 -0.55 15.07
CA ASP A 38 8.74 0.65 15.81
C ASP A 38 9.51 0.72 17.13
N SER A 39 10.38 1.72 17.24
CA SER A 39 11.18 2.01 18.44
C SER A 39 10.65 3.23 19.20
N THR A 40 9.39 3.63 18.97
CA THR A 40 8.79 4.84 19.56
C THR A 40 7.90 4.53 20.78
N TYR A 41 7.92 5.44 21.77
CA TYR A 41 7.07 5.45 22.98
C TYR A 41 6.92 4.09 23.71
N ASP A 42 7.87 3.76 24.59
CA ASP A 42 7.82 2.57 25.46
C ASP A 42 7.87 1.22 24.69
N ASN A 43 8.17 1.27 23.39
CA ASN A 43 8.38 0.10 22.54
C ASN A 43 9.85 0.01 22.13
N ASP A 44 10.45 -1.15 22.34
CA ASP A 44 11.79 -1.49 21.85
C ASP A 44 11.63 -2.52 20.72
N ASN A 45 11.86 -2.09 19.47
CA ASN A 45 11.78 -2.95 18.28
C ASN A 45 10.44 -3.69 18.12
N ALA A 46 9.31 -3.04 18.43
CA ALA A 46 8.00 -3.67 18.26
C ALA A 46 7.67 -3.83 16.77
N ILE A 47 7.26 -5.02 16.37
CA ILE A 47 6.86 -5.31 15.00
C ILE A 47 5.42 -4.84 14.80
N LYS A 48 5.22 -3.86 13.93
CA LYS A 48 3.90 -3.33 13.55
C LYS A 48 3.66 -3.47 12.06
N GLN A 49 2.40 -3.41 11.64
CA GLN A 49 2.07 -3.36 10.22
C GLN A 49 2.65 -2.09 9.58
N ALA A 50 3.37 -2.26 8.48
CA ALA A 50 3.92 -1.14 7.72
C ALA A 50 2.86 -0.47 6.84
N ILE A 51 2.99 0.83 6.61
CA ILE A 51 2.18 1.57 5.64
C ILE A 51 2.95 1.74 4.33
N SER A 52 2.29 1.49 3.21
CA SER A 52 2.81 1.73 1.86
C SER A 52 1.97 2.73 1.08
N PHE A 53 2.63 3.48 0.20
CA PHE A 53 2.04 4.44 -0.72
C PHE A 53 2.44 4.06 -2.14
N ASN A 54 1.47 3.74 -2.99
CA ASN A 54 1.71 3.18 -4.31
C ASN A 54 1.03 4.00 -5.41
N LEU A 55 1.73 4.12 -6.53
CA LEU A 55 1.22 4.57 -7.82
C LEU A 55 0.85 3.34 -8.64
N ILE A 56 -0.31 3.38 -9.28
CA ILE A 56 -0.81 2.33 -10.15
C ILE A 56 -0.77 2.83 -11.59
N GLY A 57 -0.27 1.99 -12.51
CA GLY A 57 -0.41 2.18 -13.95
C GLY A 57 -0.99 0.92 -14.56
N ALA A 58 -2.11 1.04 -15.29
CA ALA A 58 -2.82 -0.10 -15.85
C ALA A 58 -3.28 0.13 -17.29
N ILE A 59 -3.43 -0.97 -18.02
CA ILE A 59 -3.97 -0.99 -19.38
C ILE A 59 -5.26 -1.79 -19.45
N ASN A 60 -6.20 -1.28 -20.22
CA ASN A 60 -7.47 -1.94 -20.50
C ASN A 60 -7.31 -2.97 -21.62
N LEU A 61 -7.72 -4.19 -21.34
CA LEU A 61 -7.65 -5.33 -22.25
C LEU A 61 -9.00 -5.66 -22.88
N SER A 62 -10.09 -5.17 -22.31
CA SER A 62 -11.45 -5.40 -22.77
C SER A 62 -11.85 -4.50 -23.94
N ARG A 63 -12.65 -5.01 -24.87
CA ARG A 63 -13.28 -4.21 -25.93
C ARG A 63 -14.81 -4.15 -25.81
N ALA A 64 -15.36 -4.71 -24.73
CA ALA A 64 -16.79 -4.84 -24.53
C ALA A 64 -17.34 -3.59 -23.81
N PRO A 65 -18.55 -3.10 -24.16
CA PRO A 65 -19.09 -1.85 -23.64
C PRO A 65 -19.50 -1.88 -22.16
N HIS A 66 -19.64 -3.07 -21.56
CA HIS A 66 -20.10 -3.23 -20.17
C HIS A 66 -19.10 -3.93 -19.26
N TRP A 67 -18.02 -4.46 -19.83
CA TRP A 67 -16.99 -5.17 -19.10
C TRP A 67 -15.68 -4.43 -19.26
N ARG A 68 -15.03 -4.18 -18.14
CA ARG A 68 -13.71 -3.56 -18.09
C ARG A 68 -12.73 -4.54 -17.45
N VAL A 69 -11.64 -4.85 -18.14
CA VAL A 69 -10.54 -5.66 -17.58
C VAL A 69 -9.27 -4.84 -17.67
N ASP A 70 -8.76 -4.38 -16.53
CA ASP A 70 -7.51 -3.63 -16.45
C ASP A 70 -6.42 -4.49 -15.82
N LEU A 71 -5.28 -4.59 -16.49
CA LEU A 71 -4.07 -5.23 -15.97
C LEU A 71 -3.00 -4.16 -15.78
N GLY A 72 -2.38 -4.12 -14.61
CA GLY A 72 -1.44 -3.07 -14.27
C GLY A 72 -0.34 -3.50 -13.33
N LEU A 73 0.55 -2.54 -13.11
CA LEU A 73 1.63 -2.60 -12.13
C LEU A 73 1.38 -1.54 -11.07
N LEU A 74 1.85 -1.81 -9.87
CA LEU A 74 1.96 -0.82 -8.80
C LEU A 74 3.43 -0.67 -8.40
N ALA A 75 3.83 0.56 -8.09
CA ALA A 75 5.15 0.88 -7.59
C ALA A 75 5.06 2.02 -6.56
N GLY A 76 5.86 1.95 -5.52
CA GLY A 76 5.70 2.84 -4.37
C GLY A 76 6.79 2.66 -3.34
N PHE A 77 6.49 3.16 -2.14
CA PHE A 77 7.38 3.08 -0.99
C PHE A 77 6.62 2.53 0.21
N ARG A 78 7.28 1.73 1.03
CA ARG A 78 6.76 1.13 2.26
C ARG A 78 7.63 1.52 3.44
N GLN A 79 7.02 1.86 4.56
CA GLN A 79 7.74 2.12 5.81
C GLN A 79 8.39 0.85 6.35
N THR A 80 9.66 0.91 6.75
CA THR A 80 10.41 -0.24 7.29
C THR A 80 10.88 -0.04 8.72
N ALA A 81 11.22 1.19 9.10
CA ALA A 81 11.57 1.53 10.47
C ALA A 81 10.98 2.88 10.85
N LYS A 82 10.73 3.05 12.15
CA LYS A 82 10.38 4.34 12.73
C LYS A 82 11.13 4.48 14.04
N ASP A 83 12.10 5.38 14.02
CA ASP A 83 13.02 5.60 15.12
C ASP A 83 12.93 7.05 15.62
N CYS A 84 13.16 7.24 16.91
CA CYS A 84 13.23 8.56 17.50
C CYS A 84 14.69 9.03 17.54
N PRO A 85 14.95 10.33 17.30
CA PRO A 85 16.30 10.87 17.46
C PRO A 85 16.80 10.75 18.91
N ASP A 86 18.09 10.44 19.07
CA ASP A 86 18.74 10.24 20.37
C ASP A 86 18.51 11.45 21.30
N SER A 87 17.88 11.23 22.46
CA SER A 87 17.74 12.30 23.46
C SER A 87 18.91 12.33 24.44
N TYR A 88 19.55 13.50 24.56
CA TYR A 88 20.59 13.77 25.55
C TYR A 88 20.06 13.80 27.00
N LEU A 89 18.74 13.76 27.18
CA LEU A 89 18.04 13.84 28.47
C LEU A 89 17.58 12.46 28.99
N GLY A 90 17.88 11.36 28.28
CA GLY A 90 17.52 10.00 28.68
C GLY A 90 16.07 9.58 28.38
N PHE A 91 15.31 10.40 27.65
CA PHE A 91 14.02 10.02 27.07
C PHE A 91 14.21 9.29 25.73
N GLN A 92 13.29 8.36 25.41
CA GLN A 92 13.34 7.59 24.16
C GLN A 92 12.88 8.40 22.93
N CYS A 93 12.09 9.46 23.12
CA CYS A 93 11.67 10.40 22.06
C CYS A 93 11.54 11.82 22.63
N TYR A 94 11.94 12.85 21.88
CA TYR A 94 11.50 14.23 22.15
C TYR A 94 10.04 14.40 21.75
N ALA A 95 9.24 15.07 22.58
CA ALA A 95 7.82 15.27 22.32
C ALA A 95 7.54 16.17 21.10
N ASP A 96 8.53 16.98 20.71
CA ASP A 96 8.37 18.06 19.73
C ASP A 96 9.00 17.75 18.36
N GLU A 97 9.58 16.56 18.18
CA GLU A 97 10.28 16.19 16.93
C GLU A 97 9.63 14.95 16.30
N PRO A 98 9.25 15.00 15.01
CA PRO A 98 8.68 13.84 14.35
C PRO A 98 9.73 12.73 14.25
N PRO A 99 9.37 11.47 14.54
CA PRO A 99 10.27 10.34 14.40
C PRO A 99 10.69 10.14 12.94
N ASP A 100 11.95 9.75 12.73
CA ASP A 100 12.50 9.42 11.43
C ASP A 100 11.87 8.12 10.93
N ALA A 101 11.48 8.09 9.65
CA ALA A 101 10.87 6.92 9.03
C ALA A 101 11.71 6.47 7.83
N ASP A 102 12.13 5.21 7.86
CA ASP A 102 12.81 4.58 6.74
C ASP A 102 11.80 4.03 5.75
N TYR A 103 12.12 4.16 4.46
CA TYR A 103 11.28 3.70 3.36
C TYR A 103 12.06 2.74 2.47
N SER A 104 11.44 1.61 2.16
CA SER A 104 11.91 0.68 1.15
C SER A 104 10.99 0.69 -0.07
N PHE A 105 11.54 0.30 -1.23
CA PHE A 105 10.76 0.21 -2.46
C PHE A 105 9.70 -0.89 -2.38
N ASN A 106 8.48 -0.57 -2.80
CA ASN A 106 7.37 -1.51 -2.92
C ASN A 106 6.93 -1.63 -4.37
N SER A 107 6.62 -2.85 -4.82
CA SER A 107 6.13 -3.07 -6.18
C SER A 107 5.26 -4.31 -6.27
N GLY A 108 4.45 -4.36 -7.32
CA GLY A 108 3.50 -5.44 -7.51
C GLY A 108 2.68 -5.32 -8.79
N GLY A 109 1.68 -6.18 -8.89
CA GLY A 109 0.71 -6.21 -9.97
C GLY A 109 -0.72 -6.04 -9.48
N VAL A 110 -1.57 -5.51 -10.35
CA VAL A 110 -3.02 -5.39 -10.11
C VAL A 110 -3.79 -5.90 -11.31
N LEU A 111 -4.92 -6.55 -11.03
CA LEU A 111 -5.95 -6.91 -12.00
C LEU A 111 -7.27 -6.34 -11.50
N PHE A 112 -7.98 -5.60 -12.32
CA PHE A 112 -9.34 -5.13 -12.03
C PHE A 112 -10.31 -5.66 -13.07
N ILE A 113 -11.43 -6.20 -12.61
CA ILE A 113 -12.54 -6.68 -13.42
C ILE A 113 -13.78 -5.90 -12.99
N GLY A 114 -14.22 -4.98 -13.87
CA GLY A 114 -15.38 -4.12 -13.67
C GLY A 114 -16.57 -4.54 -14.52
N TYR A 115 -17.76 -4.47 -13.93
CA TYR A 115 -19.05 -4.55 -14.62
C TYR A 115 -19.98 -3.44 -14.11
N LYS A 116 -20.35 -2.52 -15.01
CA LYS A 116 -21.12 -1.30 -14.66
C LYS A 116 -20.46 -0.54 -13.50
N SER A 117 -21.19 -0.29 -12.41
CA SER A 117 -20.73 0.48 -11.24
C SER A 117 -19.92 -0.33 -10.23
N LEU A 118 -19.64 -1.61 -10.47
CA LEU A 118 -18.92 -2.46 -9.52
C LEU A 118 -17.63 -2.99 -10.16
N SER A 119 -16.60 -3.14 -9.34
CA SER A 119 -15.36 -3.82 -9.71
C SER A 119 -14.88 -4.76 -8.62
N ILE A 120 -14.30 -5.87 -9.04
CA ILE A 120 -13.52 -6.78 -8.21
C ILE A 120 -12.09 -6.71 -8.71
N GLY A 121 -11.14 -6.62 -7.80
CA GLY A 121 -9.74 -6.64 -8.15
C GLY A 121 -8.95 -7.68 -7.39
N PHE A 122 -7.77 -7.96 -7.92
CA PHE A 122 -6.73 -8.72 -7.26
C PHE A 122 -5.46 -7.88 -7.28
N ARG A 123 -4.81 -7.78 -6.13
CA ARG A 123 -3.56 -7.04 -5.92
C ARG A 123 -2.55 -8.00 -5.31
N ALA A 124 -1.34 -8.00 -5.85
CA ALA A 124 -0.23 -8.75 -5.29
C ALA A 124 1.04 -7.91 -5.28
N THR A 125 1.68 -7.81 -4.12
CA THR A 125 3.00 -7.19 -3.91
C THR A 125 3.97 -8.24 -3.39
N GLY A 126 5.21 -7.84 -3.14
CA GLY A 126 6.16 -8.68 -2.41
C GLY A 126 5.72 -9.01 -0.98
N GLU A 127 4.80 -8.23 -0.41
CA GLU A 127 4.44 -8.28 1.02
C GLU A 127 3.02 -8.81 1.27
N SER A 128 2.12 -8.69 0.29
CA SER A 128 0.71 -9.08 0.49
C SER A 128 0.00 -9.49 -0.81
N GLN A 129 -1.06 -10.28 -0.67
CA GLN A 129 -1.98 -10.62 -1.74
C GLN A 129 -3.40 -10.39 -1.25
N MET A 130 -4.17 -9.59 -1.99
CA MET A 130 -5.49 -9.12 -1.55
C MET A 130 -6.49 -9.12 -2.70
N VAL A 131 -7.74 -9.43 -2.35
CA VAL A 131 -8.89 -9.15 -3.21
C VAL A 131 -9.43 -7.78 -2.84
N THR A 132 -9.72 -6.96 -3.84
CA THR A 132 -10.27 -5.61 -3.68
C THR A 132 -11.69 -5.53 -4.23
N LEU A 133 -12.48 -4.63 -3.67
CA LEU A 133 -13.82 -4.28 -4.16
C LEU A 133 -13.82 -2.79 -4.48
N GLY A 134 -14.45 -2.42 -5.59
CA GLY A 134 -14.49 -1.04 -6.07
C GLY A 134 -15.86 -0.62 -6.56
N LEU A 135 -16.08 0.70 -6.51
CA LEU A 135 -17.23 1.38 -7.09
C LEU A 135 -16.75 2.21 -8.28
N ASN A 136 -17.43 2.10 -9.42
CA ASN A 136 -17.11 2.85 -10.64
C ASN A 136 -18.19 3.91 -10.88
N PHE A 137 -17.78 5.13 -11.22
CA PHE A 137 -18.64 6.31 -11.41
C PHE A 137 -18.14 7.21 -12.53
#